data_AF-A0A925MFT2-F1
#
_entry.id   AF-A0A925MFT2-F1
#
_cell.length_a   1.000
_cell.length_b   1.000
_cell.length_c   1.000
_cell.angle_alpha   90.00
_cell.angle_beta   90.00
_cell.angle_gamma   90.00
#
_symmetry.space_group_name_H-M   'P 1'
#
loop_
_entity.id
_entity.type
_entity.pdbx_description
1 polymer ?
#
loop_
_entity_poly.entity_id
_entity_poly.type
_entity_poly.pdbx_seq_one_letter_code
_entity_poly.pdbx_strand_id
1 'polypeptide(L)'
;MFARACLWMVLGCVVALGSACVTSNASRCTSDVVCPSGMSCAPSGASCVDTDLVEACQGTSDGQSCLVAGFPPGTCFAGICQASRCGDARVTGTEECDGDVLASKTCQAFGFYEPTGLRCNAECRYDTSQCSGRCGDGIKNGAEQCDGTDLAKATCFTAGFYAAPGLTCKPNCMFDVAACTGGRCGDGVINALEQCDGAKFATTCALMGFAGAMSGLSCSDSCTFTTTSCLCSAGARCKAKTQRCECDKLGGCGCVAVR
;
A
#
# COMPACT_ATOMS: atom_id res chain seq x y z
N MET A 1 -121.54 15.44 -37.24
CA MET A 1 -121.54 14.12 -36.57
C MET A 1 -120.10 13.70 -36.38
N PHE A 2 -119.78 13.25 -35.17
CA PHE A 2 -118.44 13.13 -34.59
C PHE A 2 -117.51 12.12 -35.29
N ALA A 3 -116.23 12.47 -35.45
CA ALA A 3 -115.13 11.51 -35.57
C ALA A 3 -113.95 12.01 -34.74
N ARG A 4 -113.65 11.30 -33.66
CA ARG A 4 -112.53 11.54 -32.73
C ARG A 4 -111.21 11.13 -33.40
N ALA A 5 -110.25 12.05 -33.50
CA ALA A 5 -108.88 11.72 -33.91
C ALA A 5 -108.02 11.39 -32.68
N CYS A 6 -107.31 10.28 -32.77
CA CYS A 6 -106.56 9.63 -31.70
C CYS A 6 -105.12 10.17 -31.61
N LEU A 7 -104.64 10.20 -30.37
CA LEU A 7 -103.36 10.64 -29.84
C LEU A 7 -102.17 9.78 -30.33
N TRP A 8 -101.10 10.37 -30.86
CA TRP A 8 -99.75 9.76 -30.87
C TRP A 8 -98.70 10.83 -30.50
N MET A 9 -98.20 10.74 -29.26
CA MET A 9 -97.08 11.52 -28.74
C MET A 9 -95.78 10.81 -29.16
N VAL A 10 -94.96 11.45 -29.99
CA VAL A 10 -93.64 10.93 -30.40
C VAL A 10 -92.65 11.24 -29.28
N LEU A 11 -92.26 10.21 -28.52
CA LEU A 11 -91.22 10.29 -27.51
C LEU A 11 -89.85 10.20 -28.21
N GLY A 12 -89.18 11.34 -28.38
CA GLY A 12 -87.84 11.42 -28.94
C GLY A 12 -86.79 10.80 -28.01
N CYS A 13 -86.19 9.70 -28.42
CA CYS A 13 -85.12 9.02 -27.70
C CYS A 13 -83.80 9.77 -27.93
N VAL A 14 -83.37 10.59 -26.96
CA VAL A 14 -82.04 11.20 -26.96
C VAL A 14 -81.02 10.12 -26.63
N VAL A 15 -80.28 9.66 -27.65
CA VAL A 15 -79.16 8.72 -27.48
C VAL A 15 -77.98 9.50 -26.90
N ALA A 16 -77.79 9.39 -25.59
CA ALA A 16 -76.57 9.84 -24.93
C ALA A 16 -75.41 8.93 -25.37
N LEU A 17 -74.55 9.44 -26.25
CA LEU A 17 -73.24 8.83 -26.53
C LEU A 17 -72.39 8.97 -25.27
N GLY A 18 -72.43 7.95 -24.41
CA GLY A 18 -71.53 7.84 -23.27
C GLY A 18 -70.11 7.70 -23.79
N SER A 19 -69.31 8.75 -23.64
CA SER A 19 -67.86 8.71 -23.78
C SER A 19 -67.31 7.74 -22.73
N ALA A 20 -67.04 6.49 -23.13
CA ALA A 20 -66.28 5.56 -22.31
C ALA A 20 -64.84 6.05 -22.28
N CYS A 21 -64.43 6.67 -21.17
CA CYS A 21 -63.02 6.94 -20.91
C CYS A 21 -62.29 5.61 -20.84
N VAL A 22 -61.41 5.31 -21.80
CA VAL A 22 -60.42 4.25 -21.62
C VAL A 22 -59.50 4.73 -20.51
N THR A 23 -59.63 4.15 -19.32
CA THR A 23 -58.72 4.42 -18.21
C THR A 23 -57.39 3.76 -18.54
N SER A 24 -56.49 4.52 -19.13
CA SER A 24 -55.11 4.09 -19.31
C SER A 24 -54.48 3.91 -17.93
N ASN A 25 -54.04 2.70 -17.57
CA ASN A 25 -53.17 2.45 -16.41
C ASN A 25 -51.74 2.96 -16.68
N ALA A 26 -51.63 4.16 -17.26
CA ALA A 26 -50.40 4.79 -17.65
C ALA A 26 -50.06 5.87 -16.64
N SER A 27 -48.87 5.79 -16.05
CA SER A 27 -48.40 6.74 -15.04
C SER A 27 -47.65 7.89 -15.71
N ARG A 28 -47.98 9.14 -15.36
CA ARG A 28 -47.22 10.32 -15.80
C ARG A 28 -46.11 10.61 -14.81
N CYS A 29 -44.89 10.69 -15.32
CA CYS A 29 -43.72 11.09 -14.56
C CYS A 29 -43.56 12.62 -14.56
N THR A 30 -42.70 13.11 -13.69
CA THR A 30 -42.43 14.55 -13.54
C THR A 30 -41.85 15.21 -14.80
N SER A 31 -41.24 14.43 -15.71
CA SER A 31 -40.55 14.97 -16.90
C SER A 31 -41.30 14.72 -18.23
N ASP A 32 -42.63 14.91 -18.26
CA ASP A 32 -43.48 14.67 -19.45
C ASP A 32 -43.41 13.25 -20.05
N VAL A 33 -42.76 12.31 -19.36
CA VAL A 33 -42.69 10.90 -19.72
C VAL A 33 -43.97 10.21 -19.22
N VAL A 34 -44.57 9.37 -20.07
CA VAL A 34 -45.73 8.55 -19.71
C VAL A 34 -45.35 7.08 -19.82
N CYS A 35 -45.44 6.36 -18.69
CA CYS A 35 -45.08 4.96 -18.63
C CYS A 35 -46.27 4.05 -18.94
N PRO A 36 -46.06 2.97 -19.72
CA PRO A 36 -47.09 1.97 -19.98
C PRO A 36 -47.38 1.14 -18.72
N SER A 37 -48.44 0.34 -18.78
CA SER A 37 -48.84 -0.54 -17.69
C SER A 37 -47.73 -1.54 -17.36
N GLY A 38 -47.44 -1.72 -16.06
CA GLY A 38 -46.35 -2.57 -15.57
C GLY A 38 -44.99 -1.87 -15.45
N MET A 39 -44.91 -0.57 -15.75
CA MET A 39 -43.73 0.25 -15.53
C MET A 39 -44.01 1.40 -14.57
N SER A 40 -43.01 1.71 -13.75
CA SER A 40 -43.00 2.84 -12.83
C SER A 40 -42.04 3.91 -13.31
N CYS A 41 -42.31 5.15 -12.94
CA CYS A 41 -41.36 6.23 -13.16
C CYS A 41 -40.08 5.96 -12.36
N ALA A 42 -38.93 6.05 -13.02
CA ALA A 42 -37.65 6.08 -12.33
C ALA A 42 -37.64 7.25 -11.32
N PRO A 43 -36.90 7.18 -10.21
CA PRO A 43 -36.82 8.28 -9.24
C PRO A 43 -36.32 9.61 -9.83
N SER A 44 -35.58 9.57 -10.95
CA SER A 44 -35.20 10.75 -11.72
C SER A 44 -36.35 11.40 -12.50
N GLY A 45 -37.48 10.71 -12.65
CA GLY A 45 -38.63 11.09 -13.46
C GLY A 45 -38.44 10.89 -14.97
N ALA A 46 -37.18 10.77 -15.43
CA ALA A 46 -36.80 10.86 -16.84
C ALA A 46 -37.01 9.60 -17.69
N SER A 47 -37.39 8.48 -17.08
CA SER A 47 -37.52 7.20 -17.78
C SER A 47 -38.49 6.26 -17.08
N CYS A 48 -38.97 5.28 -17.83
CA CYS A 48 -39.79 4.19 -17.32
C CYS A 48 -38.91 2.99 -17.02
N VAL A 49 -39.08 2.43 -15.85
CA VAL A 49 -38.38 1.23 -15.39
C VAL A 49 -39.41 0.22 -14.88
N ASP A 50 -39.04 -1.05 -14.90
CA ASP A 50 -39.91 -2.11 -14.37
C ASP A 50 -40.25 -1.83 -12.90
N THR A 51 -41.53 -1.99 -12.54
CA THR A 51 -42.03 -1.69 -11.19
C THR A 51 -41.30 -2.51 -10.13
N ASP A 52 -40.95 -3.78 -10.42
CA ASP A 52 -40.28 -4.67 -9.47
C ASP A 52 -38.87 -4.18 -9.11
N LEU A 53 -38.17 -3.54 -10.07
CA LEU A 53 -36.83 -2.98 -9.84
C LEU A 53 -36.85 -1.75 -8.92
N VAL A 54 -37.92 -0.96 -8.99
CA VAL A 54 -38.10 0.23 -8.14
C VAL A 54 -38.54 -0.18 -6.74
N GLU A 55 -39.49 -1.10 -6.64
CA GLU A 55 -39.99 -1.61 -5.36
C GLU A 55 -38.89 -2.32 -4.57
N ALA A 56 -38.03 -3.10 -5.23
CA ALA A 56 -36.91 -3.78 -4.59
C ALA A 56 -35.89 -2.85 -3.91
N CYS A 57 -35.87 -1.56 -4.27
CA CYS A 57 -34.98 -0.55 -3.70
C CYS A 57 -35.70 0.58 -2.97
N GLN A 58 -37.02 0.48 -2.79
CA GLN A 58 -37.78 1.50 -2.09
C GLN A 58 -37.36 1.58 -0.62
N GLY A 59 -36.92 2.76 -0.18
CA GLY A 59 -36.44 2.97 1.20
C GLY A 59 -35.10 2.30 1.50
N THR A 60 -34.41 1.77 0.48
CA THR A 60 -33.11 1.14 0.60
C THR A 60 -32.02 2.12 0.16
N SER A 61 -30.88 2.14 0.86
CA SER A 61 -29.74 2.99 0.50
C SER A 61 -28.97 2.45 -0.71
N ASP A 62 -28.31 3.34 -1.44
CA ASP A 62 -27.42 2.94 -2.54
C ASP A 62 -26.34 1.95 -2.06
N GLY A 63 -26.03 0.95 -2.90
CA GLY A 63 -25.06 -0.11 -2.62
C GLY A 63 -25.60 -1.32 -1.85
N GLN A 64 -26.84 -1.28 -1.33
CA GLN A 64 -27.47 -2.47 -0.76
C GLN A 64 -27.84 -3.47 -1.86
N SER A 65 -27.73 -4.77 -1.55
CA SER A 65 -28.15 -5.84 -2.44
C SER A 65 -29.66 -5.85 -2.63
N CYS A 66 -30.12 -6.08 -3.86
CA CYS A 66 -31.53 -6.27 -4.21
C CYS A 66 -31.70 -7.56 -5.04
N LEU A 67 -32.83 -8.23 -4.88
CA LEU A 67 -33.18 -9.46 -5.57
C LEU A 67 -34.55 -9.31 -6.21
N VAL A 68 -34.62 -9.50 -7.53
CA VAL A 68 -35.86 -9.46 -8.30
C VAL A 68 -36.01 -10.80 -9.04
N ALA A 69 -37.21 -11.35 -9.07
CA ALA A 69 -37.46 -12.65 -9.67
C ALA A 69 -37.14 -12.62 -11.17
N GLY A 70 -36.30 -13.55 -11.64
CA GLY A 70 -35.85 -13.60 -13.05
C GLY A 70 -34.77 -12.57 -13.41
N PHE A 71 -34.28 -11.79 -12.45
CA PHE A 71 -33.20 -10.83 -12.61
C PHE A 71 -31.93 -11.34 -11.90
N PRO A 72 -30.71 -11.11 -12.45
CA PRO A 72 -29.47 -11.40 -11.73
C PRO A 72 -29.41 -10.64 -10.40
N PRO A 73 -28.61 -11.12 -9.42
CA PRO A 73 -28.34 -10.34 -8.21
C PRO A 73 -27.89 -8.93 -8.57
N GLY A 74 -28.51 -7.94 -7.94
CA GLY A 74 -28.26 -6.54 -8.23
C GLY A 74 -27.97 -5.74 -6.96
N THR A 75 -27.72 -4.46 -7.16
CA THR A 75 -27.59 -3.48 -6.08
C THR A 75 -28.46 -2.26 -6.35
N CYS A 76 -28.95 -1.65 -5.27
CA CYS A 76 -29.72 -0.43 -5.35
C CYS A 76 -28.84 0.74 -5.75
N PHE A 77 -29.28 1.50 -6.74
CA PHE A 77 -28.70 2.78 -7.09
C PHE A 77 -29.77 3.76 -7.54
N ALA A 78 -29.79 4.94 -6.92
CA ALA A 78 -30.77 5.98 -7.16
C ALA A 78 -32.22 5.44 -7.09
N GLY A 79 -32.48 4.52 -6.14
CA GLY A 79 -33.78 3.89 -5.91
C GLY A 79 -34.22 2.86 -6.96
N ILE A 80 -33.29 2.32 -7.76
CA ILE A 80 -33.55 1.28 -8.76
C ILE A 80 -32.59 0.11 -8.55
N CYS A 81 -33.08 -1.12 -8.61
CA CYS A 81 -32.25 -2.32 -8.59
C CYS A 81 -31.52 -2.49 -9.92
N GLN A 82 -30.19 -2.44 -9.92
CA GLN A 82 -29.36 -2.58 -11.11
C GLN A 82 -28.54 -3.88 -11.02
N ALA A 83 -28.55 -4.68 -12.09
CA ALA A 83 -27.79 -5.93 -12.13
C ALA A 83 -26.29 -5.63 -12.04
N SER A 84 -25.60 -6.35 -11.17
CA SER A 84 -24.14 -6.34 -11.10
C SER A 84 -23.57 -6.88 -12.41
N ARG A 85 -22.76 -6.08 -13.10
CA ARG A 85 -22.12 -6.47 -14.35
C ARG A 85 -20.80 -5.72 -14.52
N CYS A 86 -19.84 -6.42 -15.11
CA CYS A 86 -18.54 -5.83 -15.34
C CYS A 86 -18.61 -4.74 -16.40
N GLY A 87 -17.95 -3.62 -16.11
CA GLY A 87 -17.96 -2.41 -16.93
C GLY A 87 -19.11 -1.45 -16.62
N ASP A 88 -19.77 -1.56 -15.45
CA ASP A 88 -20.81 -0.62 -15.01
C ASP A 88 -20.28 0.55 -14.16
N ALA A 89 -18.95 0.65 -14.06
CA ALA A 89 -18.20 1.63 -13.27
C ALA A 89 -18.47 1.53 -11.76
N ARG A 90 -18.84 0.35 -11.26
CA ARG A 90 -19.01 0.08 -9.83
C ARG A 90 -18.45 -1.26 -9.45
N VAL A 91 -17.93 -1.36 -8.24
CA VAL A 91 -17.51 -2.64 -7.68
C VAL A 91 -18.69 -3.23 -6.92
N THR A 92 -19.42 -4.17 -7.53
CA THR A 92 -20.61 -4.78 -6.94
C THR A 92 -20.60 -6.30 -7.01
N GLY A 93 -21.43 -6.95 -6.20
CA GLY A 93 -21.55 -8.41 -6.20
C GLY A 93 -20.22 -9.12 -5.95
N THR A 94 -19.72 -9.87 -6.95
CA THR A 94 -18.49 -10.66 -6.89
C THR A 94 -17.29 -10.01 -7.59
N GLU A 95 -17.42 -8.76 -8.03
CA GLU A 95 -16.38 -8.02 -8.73
C GLU A 95 -15.31 -7.53 -7.76
N GLU A 96 -14.05 -7.59 -8.17
CA GLU A 96 -12.93 -7.06 -7.39
C GLU A 96 -12.66 -5.59 -7.74
N CYS A 97 -12.96 -5.20 -8.98
CA CYS A 97 -12.78 -3.88 -9.58
C CYS A 97 -13.79 -3.70 -10.73
N ASP A 98 -13.92 -2.49 -11.27
CA ASP A 98 -14.67 -2.23 -12.50
C ASP A 98 -14.07 -1.07 -13.29
N GLY A 99 -13.55 -1.36 -14.49
CA GLY A 99 -12.87 -0.36 -15.32
C GLY A 99 -11.72 0.31 -14.58
N ASP A 100 -11.82 1.63 -14.37
CA ASP A 100 -10.85 2.41 -13.59
C ASP A 100 -11.12 2.42 -12.08
N VAL A 101 -12.26 1.85 -11.64
CA VAL A 101 -12.65 1.75 -10.24
C VAL A 101 -11.98 0.54 -9.60
N LEU A 102 -10.78 0.74 -9.05
CA LEU A 102 -9.96 -0.32 -8.45
C LEU A 102 -10.20 -0.56 -6.95
N ALA A 103 -11.30 -0.05 -6.39
CA ALA A 103 -11.59 -0.10 -4.94
C ALA A 103 -10.41 0.35 -4.06
N SER A 104 -9.71 1.41 -4.49
CA SER A 104 -8.51 1.95 -3.82
C SER A 104 -7.34 0.96 -3.70
N LYS A 105 -7.30 -0.10 -4.50
CA LYS A 105 -6.14 -0.98 -4.62
C LYS A 105 -5.15 -0.45 -5.65
N THR A 106 -3.89 -0.79 -5.42
CA THR A 106 -2.74 -0.50 -6.27
C THR A 106 -1.92 -1.79 -6.40
N CYS A 107 -0.93 -1.81 -7.28
CA CYS A 107 -0.02 -2.96 -7.41
C CYS A 107 0.68 -3.33 -6.07
N GLN A 108 0.88 -2.35 -5.18
CA GLN A 108 1.43 -2.59 -3.84
C GLN A 108 0.57 -3.51 -2.97
N ALA A 109 -0.74 -3.53 -3.18
CA ALA A 109 -1.62 -4.47 -2.49
C ALA A 109 -1.35 -5.94 -2.86
N PHE A 110 -0.61 -6.18 -3.96
CA PHE A 110 -0.27 -7.49 -4.49
C PHE A 110 1.22 -7.82 -4.39
N GLY A 111 1.97 -7.07 -3.57
CA GLY A 111 3.38 -7.36 -3.27
C GLY A 111 4.40 -6.76 -4.24
N PHE A 112 3.97 -5.84 -5.11
CA PHE A 112 4.87 -5.05 -5.95
C PHE A 112 5.29 -3.76 -5.23
N TYR A 113 6.41 -3.16 -5.63
CA TYR A 113 6.90 -1.91 -5.05
C TYR A 113 6.28 -0.69 -5.71
N GLU A 114 6.10 -0.71 -7.04
CA GLU A 114 5.47 0.38 -7.76
C GLU A 114 3.95 0.32 -7.59
N PRO A 115 3.26 1.43 -7.29
CA PRO A 115 1.81 1.43 -7.12
C PRO A 115 1.04 1.40 -8.45
N THR A 116 1.67 1.85 -9.54
CA THR A 116 1.05 1.99 -10.86
C THR A 116 1.03 0.67 -11.63
N GLY A 117 0.11 0.56 -12.60
CA GLY A 117 0.01 -0.61 -13.48
C GLY A 117 -1.11 -1.60 -13.14
N LEU A 118 -1.80 -1.43 -12.00
CA LEU A 118 -2.94 -2.28 -11.67
C LEU A 118 -4.10 -1.94 -12.61
N ARG A 119 -4.69 -2.96 -13.24
CA ARG A 119 -5.83 -2.80 -14.13
C ARG A 119 -6.97 -3.71 -13.70
N CYS A 120 -8.17 -3.39 -14.18
CA CYS A 120 -9.30 -4.30 -14.11
C CYS A 120 -9.49 -4.99 -15.46
N ASN A 121 -9.56 -6.32 -15.46
CA ASN A 121 -9.80 -7.09 -16.70
C ASN A 121 -11.30 -7.18 -17.05
N ALA A 122 -11.61 -7.80 -18.18
CA ALA A 122 -12.99 -7.94 -18.68
C ALA A 122 -13.88 -8.83 -17.80
N GLU A 123 -13.26 -9.62 -16.92
CA GLU A 123 -13.92 -10.47 -15.92
C GLU A 123 -14.01 -9.80 -14.54
N CYS A 124 -13.69 -8.50 -14.45
CA CYS A 124 -13.69 -7.71 -13.23
C CYS A 124 -12.84 -8.33 -12.10
N ARG A 125 -11.66 -8.82 -12.50
CA ARG A 125 -10.56 -9.25 -11.63
C ARG A 125 -9.38 -8.31 -11.78
N TYR A 126 -8.59 -8.22 -10.72
CA TYR A 126 -7.34 -7.48 -10.76
C TYR A 126 -6.34 -8.14 -11.74
N ASP A 127 -5.85 -7.35 -12.69
CA ASP A 127 -4.77 -7.70 -13.59
C ASP A 127 -3.48 -7.01 -13.14
N THR A 128 -2.51 -7.83 -12.70
CA THR A 128 -1.20 -7.40 -12.22
C THR A 128 -0.10 -7.54 -13.28
N SER A 129 -0.44 -7.90 -14.52
CA SER A 129 0.55 -8.12 -15.60
C SER A 129 1.37 -6.89 -15.96
N GLN A 130 0.86 -5.69 -15.66
CA GLN A 130 1.55 -4.41 -15.87
C GLN A 130 2.13 -3.83 -14.58
N CYS A 131 2.00 -4.54 -13.45
CA CYS A 131 2.69 -4.17 -12.21
C CYS A 131 4.19 -4.43 -12.33
N SER A 132 4.99 -3.55 -11.74
CA SER A 132 6.46 -3.63 -11.80
C SER A 132 7.08 -3.50 -10.42
N GLY A 133 8.33 -3.97 -10.32
CA GLY A 133 9.12 -3.89 -9.11
C GLY A 133 8.72 -4.96 -8.11
N ARG A 134 9.46 -6.06 -8.08
CA ARG A 134 9.33 -7.09 -7.06
C ARG A 134 10.64 -7.87 -6.94
N CYS A 135 10.84 -8.45 -5.77
CA CYS A 135 11.96 -9.37 -5.58
C CYS A 135 11.89 -10.60 -6.47
N GLY A 136 12.95 -10.81 -7.24
CA GLY A 136 13.08 -11.87 -8.23
C GLY A 136 12.55 -11.49 -9.61
N ASP A 137 12.43 -10.19 -9.92
CA ASP A 137 12.21 -9.69 -11.29
C ASP A 137 13.52 -9.50 -12.08
N GLY A 138 14.66 -9.68 -11.41
CA GLY A 138 16.00 -9.63 -12.00
C GLY A 138 16.54 -8.21 -12.17
N ILE A 139 15.85 -7.20 -11.65
CA ILE A 139 16.23 -5.79 -11.73
C ILE A 139 16.21 -5.23 -10.32
N LYS A 140 17.36 -4.77 -9.81
CA LYS A 140 17.41 -4.13 -8.50
C LYS A 140 16.55 -2.86 -8.52
N ASN A 141 15.42 -2.88 -7.83
CA ASN A 141 14.50 -1.74 -7.77
C ASN A 141 13.85 -1.60 -6.38
N GLY A 142 13.11 -0.50 -6.19
CA GLY A 142 12.45 -0.20 -4.90
C GLY A 142 13.38 -0.31 -3.68
N ALA A 143 12.98 -1.13 -2.71
CA ALA A 143 13.66 -1.32 -1.43
C ALA A 143 14.73 -2.43 -1.42
N GLU A 144 14.96 -3.08 -2.55
CA GLU A 144 15.91 -4.19 -2.65
C GLU A 144 17.36 -3.72 -2.53
N GLN A 145 18.21 -4.58 -1.95
CA GLN A 145 19.65 -4.38 -1.98
C GLN A 145 20.25 -4.89 -3.31
N CYS A 146 19.68 -5.95 -3.85
CA CYS A 146 20.05 -6.60 -5.10
C CYS A 146 18.87 -7.42 -5.65
N ASP A 147 18.92 -7.84 -6.91
CA ASP A 147 18.05 -8.88 -7.45
C ASP A 147 18.81 -9.80 -8.40
N GLY A 148 18.86 -11.10 -8.09
CA GLY A 148 19.57 -12.09 -8.90
C GLY A 148 21.04 -11.73 -9.10
N THR A 149 21.41 -11.40 -10.34
CA THR A 149 22.77 -10.94 -10.68
C THR A 149 22.93 -9.41 -10.66
N ASP A 150 21.83 -8.66 -10.56
CA ASP A 150 21.87 -7.22 -10.43
C ASP A 150 22.18 -6.84 -8.98
N LEU A 151 23.47 -6.64 -8.70
CA LEU A 151 23.97 -6.18 -7.41
C LEU A 151 24.06 -4.66 -7.31
N ALA A 152 23.55 -3.90 -8.29
CA ALA A 152 23.71 -2.44 -8.37
C ALA A 152 25.19 -1.98 -8.23
N LYS A 153 26.13 -2.76 -8.77
CA LYS A 153 27.60 -2.56 -8.65
C LYS A 153 28.16 -2.69 -7.22
N ALA A 154 27.37 -3.17 -6.26
CA ALA A 154 27.87 -3.50 -4.94
C ALA A 154 28.85 -4.67 -5.00
N THR A 155 29.78 -4.67 -4.05
CA THR A 155 30.80 -5.69 -3.82
C THR A 155 30.86 -6.02 -2.34
N CYS A 156 31.56 -7.09 -1.95
CA CYS A 156 31.79 -7.37 -0.53
C CYS A 156 32.48 -6.19 0.17
N PHE A 157 33.29 -5.44 -0.58
CA PHE A 157 33.95 -4.24 -0.07
C PHE A 157 32.94 -3.15 0.32
N THR A 158 31.98 -2.85 -0.55
CA THR A 158 30.92 -1.88 -0.23
C THR A 158 29.94 -2.40 0.82
N ALA A 159 29.91 -3.72 1.06
CA ALA A 159 29.16 -4.36 2.14
C ALA A 159 29.93 -4.40 3.48
N GLY A 160 31.12 -3.78 3.55
CA GLY A 160 31.88 -3.61 4.79
C GLY A 160 33.02 -4.61 5.01
N PHE A 161 33.32 -5.47 4.03
CA PHE A 161 34.46 -6.39 4.09
C PHE A 161 35.70 -5.78 3.44
N TYR A 162 36.88 -6.34 3.70
CA TYR A 162 38.12 -5.83 3.09
C TYR A 162 38.42 -6.40 1.71
N ALA A 163 37.85 -7.56 1.34
CA ALA A 163 37.91 -8.09 -0.02
C ALA A 163 36.64 -7.75 -0.81
N ALA A 164 36.79 -7.40 -2.10
CA ALA A 164 35.66 -7.09 -2.99
C ALA A 164 34.89 -8.31 -3.55
N PRO A 165 35.53 -9.44 -3.90
CA PRO A 165 34.83 -10.57 -4.53
C PRO A 165 33.91 -11.34 -3.57
N GLY A 166 32.90 -12.01 -4.13
CA GLY A 166 32.07 -12.99 -3.41
C GLY A 166 30.66 -12.52 -3.03
N LEU A 167 30.29 -11.27 -3.34
CA LEU A 167 28.94 -10.78 -3.04
C LEU A 167 27.94 -11.43 -4.00
N THR A 168 26.85 -11.96 -3.46
CA THR A 168 25.75 -12.49 -4.26
C THR A 168 24.41 -11.99 -3.70
N CYS A 169 23.30 -12.35 -4.34
CA CYS A 169 21.97 -11.94 -3.90
C CYS A 169 21.15 -13.12 -3.39
N LYS A 170 20.50 -12.95 -2.24
CA LYS A 170 19.57 -13.94 -1.68
C LYS A 170 18.21 -13.88 -2.38
N PRO A 171 17.39 -14.94 -2.31
CA PRO A 171 16.02 -14.93 -2.82
C PRO A 171 15.07 -13.91 -2.17
N ASN A 172 15.48 -13.28 -1.05
CA ASN A 172 14.75 -12.19 -0.39
C ASN A 172 15.32 -10.81 -0.73
N CYS A 173 16.13 -10.70 -1.79
CA CYS A 173 16.71 -9.46 -2.30
C CYS A 173 17.57 -8.68 -1.29
N MET A 174 18.13 -9.42 -0.33
CA MET A 174 19.20 -8.95 0.54
C MET A 174 20.54 -9.46 0.01
N PHE A 175 21.60 -8.70 0.27
CA PHE A 175 22.94 -9.15 -0.03
C PHE A 175 23.27 -10.45 0.72
N ASP A 176 23.85 -11.42 0.00
CA ASP A 176 24.51 -12.56 0.61
C ASP A 176 26.00 -12.30 0.73
N VAL A 177 26.44 -12.19 1.97
CA VAL A 177 27.84 -11.94 2.33
C VAL A 177 28.55 -13.22 2.79
N ALA A 178 27.93 -14.40 2.68
CA ALA A 178 28.51 -15.65 3.17
C ALA A 178 29.83 -16.02 2.47
N ALA A 179 29.99 -15.63 1.20
CA ALA A 179 31.22 -15.83 0.42
C ALA A 179 32.18 -14.63 0.46
N CYS A 180 31.85 -13.57 1.21
CA CYS A 180 32.76 -12.45 1.40
C CYS A 180 33.96 -12.87 2.27
N THR A 181 35.14 -12.38 1.90
CA THR A 181 36.41 -12.71 2.56
C THR A 181 37.19 -11.46 2.92
N GLY A 182 38.39 -11.63 3.49
CA GLY A 182 39.26 -10.52 3.87
C GLY A 182 39.00 -9.95 5.27
N GLY A 183 37.99 -10.45 5.98
CA GLY A 183 37.58 -9.93 7.28
C GLY A 183 36.78 -8.63 7.19
N ARG A 184 36.33 -8.14 8.33
CA ARG A 184 35.64 -6.86 8.48
C ARG A 184 35.81 -6.32 9.89
N CYS A 185 35.65 -5.00 10.02
CA CYS A 185 35.64 -4.39 11.35
C CYS A 185 34.51 -4.96 12.22
N GLY A 186 34.87 -5.42 13.42
CA GLY A 186 33.93 -6.00 14.37
C GLY A 186 33.70 -7.50 14.17
N ASP A 187 34.57 -8.19 13.42
CA ASP A 187 34.58 -9.66 13.33
C ASP A 187 35.36 -10.32 14.49
N GLY A 188 35.94 -9.50 15.35
CA GLY A 188 36.70 -9.95 16.52
C GLY A 188 38.11 -10.41 16.15
N VAL A 189 38.64 -10.10 14.98
CA VAL A 189 40.01 -10.41 14.58
C VAL A 189 40.62 -9.13 14.01
N ILE A 190 41.80 -8.74 14.48
CA ILE A 190 42.51 -7.61 13.89
C ILE A 190 43.00 -8.00 12.50
N ASN A 191 42.27 -7.57 11.48
CA ASN A 191 42.58 -7.80 10.07
C ASN A 191 43.67 -6.82 9.59
N ALA A 192 44.27 -7.07 8.42
CA ALA A 192 45.45 -6.32 7.95
C ALA A 192 45.26 -4.79 7.85
N LEU A 193 44.02 -4.32 7.64
CA LEU A 193 43.69 -2.90 7.53
C LEU A 193 43.24 -2.27 8.86
N GLU A 194 43.13 -3.06 9.93
CA GLU A 194 42.60 -2.64 11.22
C GLU A 194 43.71 -2.30 12.22
N GLN A 195 43.46 -1.31 13.06
CA GLN A 195 44.34 -1.01 14.21
C GLN A 195 43.85 -1.68 15.50
N CYS A 196 42.57 -2.05 15.53
CA CYS A 196 41.86 -2.68 16.63
C CYS A 196 40.58 -3.34 16.10
N ASP A 197 40.01 -4.28 16.85
CA ASP A 197 38.68 -4.82 16.61
C ASP A 197 37.95 -4.96 17.97
N GLY A 198 36.95 -4.10 18.19
CA GLY A 198 36.23 -4.04 19.45
C GLY A 198 37.17 -3.79 20.64
N ALA A 199 37.34 -4.81 21.49
CA ALA A 199 38.25 -4.75 22.65
C ALA A 199 39.67 -5.28 22.36
N LYS A 200 39.94 -5.75 21.15
CA LYS A 200 41.26 -6.25 20.74
C LYS A 200 42.08 -5.10 20.16
N PHE A 201 43.30 -4.95 20.66
CA PHE A 201 44.24 -3.92 20.20
C PHE A 201 45.59 -4.57 19.91
N ALA A 202 46.24 -4.16 18.83
CA ALA A 202 47.61 -4.58 18.50
C ALA A 202 48.66 -3.86 19.38
N THR A 203 48.25 -2.89 20.19
CA THR A 203 49.10 -2.07 21.05
C THR A 203 48.36 -1.64 22.32
N THR A 204 49.05 -0.98 23.24
CA THR A 204 48.47 -0.43 24.48
C THR A 204 48.93 1.01 24.67
N CYS A 205 48.20 1.77 25.50
CA CYS A 205 48.61 3.12 25.90
C CYS A 205 50.06 3.14 26.43
N ALA A 206 50.45 2.14 27.22
CA ALA A 206 51.80 2.02 27.75
C ALA A 206 52.86 1.84 26.64
N LEU A 207 52.61 0.95 25.66
CA LEU A 207 53.53 0.72 24.52
C LEU A 207 53.66 1.96 23.62
N MET A 208 52.62 2.79 23.55
CA MET A 208 52.66 4.07 22.82
C MET A 208 53.32 5.21 23.62
N GLY A 209 53.78 4.93 24.84
CA GLY A 209 54.51 5.88 25.70
C GLY A 209 53.65 6.58 26.76
N PHE A 210 52.36 6.25 26.87
CA PHE A 210 51.46 6.73 27.93
C PHE A 210 51.45 5.75 29.11
N ALA A 211 52.60 5.54 29.73
CA ALA A 211 52.75 4.60 30.84
C ALA A 211 51.87 5.00 32.04
N GLY A 212 51.17 4.03 32.63
CA GLY A 212 50.29 4.24 33.78
C GLY A 212 48.91 4.84 33.46
N ALA A 213 48.55 5.04 32.18
CA ALA A 213 47.22 5.52 31.82
C ALA A 213 46.12 4.68 32.48
N MET A 214 45.12 5.35 33.06
CA MET A 214 44.01 4.71 33.78
C MET A 214 42.93 4.18 32.83
N SER A 215 42.81 4.79 31.65
CA SER A 215 41.89 4.34 30.60
C SER A 215 42.67 3.76 29.42
N GLY A 216 42.08 2.72 28.83
CA GLY A 216 42.65 2.01 27.68
C GLY A 216 42.37 2.71 26.34
N LEU A 217 42.83 2.07 25.27
CA LEU A 217 42.45 2.45 23.90
C LEU A 217 40.96 2.19 23.69
N SER A 218 40.32 3.05 22.91
CA SER A 218 38.96 2.84 22.41
C SER A 218 39.01 2.60 20.90
N CYS A 219 38.39 1.52 20.45
CA CYS A 219 38.25 1.24 19.02
C CYS A 219 37.00 1.93 18.47
N SER A 220 37.11 2.56 17.30
CA SER A 220 35.97 3.14 16.58
C SER A 220 35.30 2.09 15.66
N ASP A 221 34.12 2.42 15.15
CA ASP A 221 33.38 1.59 14.18
C ASP A 221 34.10 1.41 12.84
N SER A 222 35.15 2.19 12.58
CA SER A 222 36.04 2.03 11.41
C SER A 222 37.33 1.28 11.75
N CYS A 223 37.40 0.63 12.92
CA CYS A 223 38.55 -0.14 13.41
C CYS A 223 39.86 0.66 13.47
N THR A 224 39.70 1.95 13.74
CA THR A 224 40.80 2.87 14.09
C THR A 224 40.71 3.21 15.57
N PHE A 225 41.84 3.34 16.24
CA PHE A 225 41.88 3.82 17.62
C PHE A 225 42.46 5.24 17.68
N THR A 226 42.16 5.94 18.76
CA THR A 226 42.77 7.22 19.09
C THR A 226 43.51 7.13 20.42
N THR A 227 44.62 7.84 20.54
CA THR A 227 45.36 7.96 21.81
C THR A 227 44.74 8.98 22.76
N THR A 228 43.66 9.67 22.37
CA THR A 228 42.93 10.58 23.25
C THR A 228 42.27 9.87 24.42
N SER A 229 42.04 8.56 24.31
CA SER A 229 41.52 7.75 25.42
C SER A 229 42.61 7.30 26.40
N CYS A 230 43.89 7.55 26.14
CA CYS A 230 45.00 7.23 27.06
C CYS A 230 45.14 8.32 28.14
N LEU A 231 44.19 8.38 29.06
CA LEU A 231 44.10 9.42 30.08
C LEU A 231 44.70 8.96 31.41
N CYS A 232 45.33 9.91 32.11
CA CYS A 232 45.81 9.75 33.48
C CYS A 232 44.79 10.20 34.51
N SER A 233 43.91 11.14 34.17
CA SER A 233 42.77 11.58 34.99
C SER A 233 41.70 12.19 34.06
N ALA A 234 40.57 12.65 34.60
CA ALA A 234 39.45 13.17 33.81
C ALA A 234 39.91 14.30 32.86
N GLY A 235 40.06 13.96 31.58
CA GLY A 235 40.48 14.87 30.51
C GLY A 235 41.98 15.18 30.40
N ALA A 236 42.85 14.60 31.25
CA ALA A 236 44.28 14.88 31.23
C ALA A 236 45.10 13.65 30.80
N ARG A 237 46.06 13.87 29.89
CA ARG A 237 47.02 12.85 29.43
C ARG A 237 48.46 13.29 29.72
N CYS A 238 49.29 12.34 30.10
CA CYS A 238 50.71 12.57 30.28
C CYS A 238 51.43 12.65 28.94
N LYS A 239 52.51 13.43 28.87
CA LYS A 239 53.32 13.52 27.66
C LYS A 239 53.95 12.16 27.37
N ALA A 240 53.69 11.61 26.18
CA ALA A 240 54.19 10.31 25.78
C ALA A 240 55.72 10.23 25.93
N LYS A 241 56.21 9.08 26.42
CA LYS A 241 57.64 8.73 26.62
C LYS A 241 58.42 9.60 27.62
N THR A 242 57.86 10.72 28.07
CA THR A 242 58.55 11.70 28.96
C THR A 242 57.89 11.79 30.33
N GLN A 243 56.62 11.40 30.43
CA GLN A 243 55.87 11.36 31.68
C GLN A 243 55.13 10.03 31.83
N ARG A 244 54.98 9.55 33.07
CA ARG A 244 54.11 8.43 33.43
C ARG A 244 53.02 8.91 34.38
N CYS A 245 51.86 8.27 34.32
CA CYS A 245 50.78 8.52 35.26
C CYS A 245 51.03 7.76 36.57
N GLU A 246 50.91 8.46 37.68
CA GLU A 246 50.97 7.89 39.02
C GLU A 246 49.75 8.35 39.82
N CYS A 247 49.18 7.43 40.59
CA CYS A 247 48.03 7.68 41.44
C CYS A 247 48.42 7.55 42.91
N ASP A 248 47.92 8.47 43.73
CA ASP A 248 48.04 8.38 45.18
C ASP A 248 46.98 7.43 45.78
N LYS A 249 47.13 7.12 47.07
CA LYS A 249 46.19 6.25 47.80
C LYS A 249 44.82 6.91 48.05
N LEU A 250 44.68 8.20 47.77
CA LEU A 250 43.46 8.98 47.94
C LEU A 250 42.66 9.10 46.63
N GLY A 251 43.16 8.53 45.53
CA GLY A 251 42.51 8.49 44.22
C GLY A 251 42.90 9.64 43.28
N GLY A 252 43.85 10.49 43.66
CA GLY A 252 44.39 11.55 42.82
C GLY A 252 45.46 11.01 41.88
N CYS A 253 45.29 11.21 40.57
CA CYS A 253 46.26 10.76 39.56
C CYS A 253 46.86 11.93 38.79
N GLY A 254 48.18 11.90 38.58
CA GLY A 254 48.93 12.97 37.95
C GLY A 254 50.14 12.49 37.14
N CYS A 255 50.68 13.39 36.32
CA CYS A 255 51.80 13.09 35.43
C CYS A 255 53.14 13.41 36.06
N VAL A 256 54.01 12.41 36.18
CA VAL A 256 55.35 12.50 36.75
C VAL A 256 56.39 12.28 35.66
N ALA A 257 57.46 13.07 35.63
CA ALA A 257 58.53 12.93 34.65
C ALA A 257 59.26 11.58 34.83
N VAL A 258 59.52 10.89 33.71
CA VAL A 258 60.35 9.68 33.67
C VAL A 258 61.79 10.14 33.42
N ARG A 259 62.72 9.78 34.31
CA ARG A 259 64.16 10.04 34.12
C ARG A 259 64.79 9.01 33.19
#